data_AF-D5CT31-F1
#
_entry.id   AF-D5CT31-F1
#
_cell.length_a   1.000
_cell.length_b   1.000
_cell.length_c   1.000
_cell.angle_alpha   90.00
_cell.angle_beta   90.00
_cell.angle_gamma   90.00
#
_symmetry.space_group_name_H-M   'P 1'
#
loop_
_entity.id
_entity.type
_entity.pdbx_description
1 polymer ?
#
loop_
_entity_poly.entity_id
_entity_poly.type
_entity_poly.pdbx_seq_one_letter_code
_entity_poly.pdbx_strand_id
1 'polypeptide(L)'
;MTTEQEVVAAASGLSLRAKLEIAASLIFCAIIWWVATPKPAPVGQWQPAKTASQVTDVPKTALSCKPVIVYEQAAKQNLDLPPSVQADAEKHVTSSSKVNPDLHPQTVTTIYNDKTGQTEAMIRRDPYPWLAAEQTGEVWVGYGVKNGGGRVGLLSVTEELIQVKALHFGVSGSVSTDGSLFAGVGAGYRW
;
A
#
# COMPACT_ATOMS: atom_id res chain seq x y z
N MET A 1 -32.32 -15.45 24.43
CA MET A 1 -31.43 -16.62 24.31
C MET A 1 -31.78 -17.43 23.05
N THR A 2 -32.01 -16.75 21.91
CA THR A 2 -32.71 -17.33 20.74
C THR A 2 -32.04 -17.00 19.39
N THR A 3 -30.91 -16.29 19.38
CA THR A 3 -30.31 -15.68 18.19
C THR A 3 -29.32 -16.58 17.42
N GLU A 4 -28.75 -17.63 18.03
CA GLU A 4 -27.86 -18.55 17.32
C GLU A 4 -28.62 -19.56 16.44
N GLN A 5 -29.81 -20.00 16.84
CA GLN A 5 -30.58 -20.98 16.07
C GLN A 5 -31.16 -20.41 14.76
N GLU A 6 -31.43 -19.11 14.66
CA GLU A 6 -31.96 -18.48 13.45
C GLU A 6 -30.93 -18.25 12.35
N VAL A 7 -29.65 -18.03 12.70
CA VAL A 7 -28.57 -17.92 11.70
C VAL A 7 -28.32 -19.28 11.05
N VAL A 8 -28.43 -20.37 11.83
CA VAL A 8 -28.43 -21.74 11.29
C VAL A 8 -29.67 -21.99 10.44
N ALA A 9 -30.84 -21.45 10.81
CA ALA A 9 -32.09 -21.61 10.06
C ALA A 9 -32.12 -20.87 8.71
N ALA A 10 -31.64 -19.63 8.64
CA ALA A 10 -31.56 -18.87 7.39
C ALA A 10 -30.53 -19.46 6.41
N ALA A 11 -29.43 -20.00 6.93
CA ALA A 11 -28.53 -20.83 6.14
C ALA A 11 -29.19 -22.17 5.76
N SER A 12 -30.03 -22.77 6.60
CA SER A 12 -30.69 -24.07 6.32
C SER A 12 -31.72 -24.04 5.18
N GLY A 13 -32.25 -22.86 4.82
CA GLY A 13 -33.18 -22.68 3.70
C GLY A 13 -32.53 -22.62 2.32
N LEU A 14 -31.21 -22.39 2.25
CA LEU A 14 -30.46 -22.48 0.99
C LEU A 14 -30.23 -23.96 0.65
N SER A 15 -30.59 -24.35 -0.57
CA SER A 15 -30.24 -25.68 -1.07
C SER A 15 -28.73 -25.90 -0.98
N LEU A 16 -28.32 -27.15 -0.71
CA LEU A 16 -26.89 -27.51 -0.63
C LEU A 16 -26.11 -27.04 -1.88
N ARG A 17 -26.77 -27.04 -3.05
CA ARG A 17 -26.23 -26.53 -4.31
C ARG A 17 -25.94 -25.03 -4.27
N ALA A 18 -26.88 -24.22 -3.79
CA ALA A 18 -26.69 -22.76 -3.70
C ALA A 18 -25.54 -22.38 -2.74
N LYS A 19 -25.37 -23.12 -1.64
CA LYS A 19 -24.23 -22.91 -0.72
C LYS A 19 -22.89 -23.22 -1.37
N LEU A 20 -22.82 -24.33 -2.12
CA LEU A 20 -21.63 -24.74 -2.84
C LEU A 20 -21.26 -23.75 -3.95
N GLU A 21 -22.25 -23.23 -4.68
CA GLU A 21 -22.04 -22.24 -5.74
C GLU A 21 -21.52 -20.90 -5.18
N ILE A 22 -22.09 -20.40 -4.09
CA ILE A 22 -21.62 -19.17 -3.43
C ILE A 22 -20.20 -19.37 -2.89
N ALA A 23 -19.93 -20.48 -2.21
CA ALA A 23 -18.60 -20.79 -1.71
C ALA A 23 -17.58 -20.90 -2.84
N ALA A 24 -17.91 -21.60 -3.93
CA ALA A 24 -17.06 -21.72 -5.10
C ALA A 24 -16.78 -20.37 -5.77
N SER A 25 -17.80 -19.51 -5.89
CA SER A 25 -17.65 -18.16 -6.45
C SER A 25 -16.74 -17.27 -5.60
N LEU A 26 -16.89 -17.30 -4.27
CA LEU A 26 -16.03 -16.55 -3.36
C LEU A 26 -14.58 -17.05 -3.39
N ILE A 27 -14.38 -18.37 -3.41
CA ILE A 27 -13.04 -18.97 -3.54
C ILE A 27 -12.41 -18.58 -4.87
N PHE A 28 -13.17 -18.62 -5.97
CA PHE A 28 -12.68 -18.24 -7.29
C PHE A 28 -12.29 -16.75 -7.34
N CYS A 29 -13.12 -15.86 -6.80
CA CYS A 29 -12.79 -14.45 -6.68
C CYS A 29 -11.53 -14.22 -5.82
N ALA A 30 -11.38 -14.93 -4.71
CA ALA A 30 -10.21 -14.86 -3.84
C ALA A 30 -8.93 -15.35 -4.56
N ILE A 31 -9.02 -16.42 -5.36
CA ILE A 31 -7.89 -16.92 -6.15
C ILE A 31 -7.51 -15.93 -7.24
N ILE A 32 -8.48 -15.40 -8.00
CA ILE A 32 -8.19 -14.38 -9.02
C ILE A 32 -7.50 -13.18 -8.38
N TRP A 33 -8.04 -12.69 -7.26
CA TRP A 33 -7.45 -11.57 -6.54
C TRP A 33 -6.01 -11.87 -6.10
N TRP A 34 -5.77 -13.03 -5.49
CA TRP A 34 -4.43 -13.46 -5.04
C TRP A 34 -3.41 -13.54 -6.19
N VAL A 35 -3.81 -14.05 -7.35
CA VAL A 35 -2.92 -14.21 -8.51
C VAL A 35 -2.72 -12.89 -9.25
N ALA A 36 -3.75 -12.03 -9.32
CA ALA A 36 -3.71 -10.79 -10.08
C ALA A 36 -3.06 -9.63 -9.30
N THR A 37 -2.99 -9.68 -7.96
CA THR A 37 -2.33 -8.62 -7.19
C THR A 37 -0.81 -8.68 -7.36
N PRO A 38 -0.17 -7.62 -7.91
CA PRO A 38 1.28 -7.59 -8.03
C PRO A 38 1.91 -7.67 -6.63
N LYS A 39 2.89 -8.57 -6.47
CA LYS A 39 3.64 -8.67 -5.22
C LYS A 39 4.40 -7.35 -5.01
N PRO A 40 4.32 -6.75 -3.81
CA PRO A 40 5.04 -5.52 -3.56
C PRO A 40 6.55 -5.76 -3.65
N ALA A 41 7.30 -4.73 -4.04
CA ALA A 41 8.74 -4.80 -4.12
C ALA A 41 9.34 -5.22 -2.76
N PRO A 42 10.39 -6.08 -2.74
CA PRO A 42 11.08 -6.43 -1.51
C PRO A 42 11.63 -5.20 -0.80
N VAL A 43 11.51 -5.18 0.52
CA VAL A 43 12.06 -4.12 1.36
C VAL A 43 13.59 -4.12 1.27
N GLY A 44 14.20 -2.95 1.14
CA GLY A 44 15.65 -2.76 1.09
C GLY A 44 16.28 -2.98 -0.28
N GLN A 45 15.54 -3.47 -1.28
CA GLN A 45 16.09 -3.70 -2.61
C GLN A 45 15.76 -2.55 -3.55
N TRP A 46 16.79 -2.06 -4.26
CA TRP A 46 16.64 -1.08 -5.32
C TRP A 46 16.10 -1.73 -6.58
N GLN A 47 15.11 -1.11 -7.20
CA GLN A 47 14.54 -1.52 -8.48
C GLN A 47 14.42 -0.32 -9.41
N PRO A 48 14.57 -0.50 -10.73
CA PRO A 48 14.27 0.55 -11.69
C PRO A 48 12.80 0.99 -11.55
N ALA A 49 12.59 2.31 -11.49
CA ALA A 49 11.24 2.87 -11.46
C ALA A 49 10.54 2.58 -12.80
N LYS A 50 9.30 2.11 -12.74
CA LYS A 50 8.49 1.95 -13.95
C LYS A 50 8.14 3.33 -14.52
N THR A 51 8.41 3.53 -15.80
CA THR A 51 8.00 4.75 -16.52
C THR A 51 6.49 4.94 -16.42
N ALA A 52 6.07 6.17 -16.18
CA ALA A 52 4.66 6.54 -16.13
C ALA A 52 3.99 6.28 -17.50
N SER A 53 2.81 5.66 -17.50
CA SER A 53 2.12 5.26 -18.74
C SER A 53 1.83 6.44 -19.66
N GLN A 54 1.69 7.64 -19.11
CA GLN A 54 1.43 8.88 -19.83
C GLN A 54 2.58 9.31 -20.75
N VAL A 55 3.81 8.83 -20.50
CA VAL A 55 5.01 9.27 -21.24
C VAL A 55 5.74 8.12 -21.95
N THR A 56 5.21 6.89 -21.88
CA THR A 56 5.86 5.71 -22.49
C THR A 56 6.00 5.85 -24.01
N ASP A 57 4.99 6.41 -24.68
CA ASP A 57 4.95 6.52 -26.14
C ASP A 57 5.41 7.89 -26.65
N VAL A 58 5.80 8.80 -25.75
CA VAL A 58 6.26 10.13 -26.14
C VAL A 58 7.73 10.07 -26.55
N PRO A 59 8.09 10.46 -27.78
CA PRO A 59 9.48 10.41 -28.24
C PRO A 59 10.35 11.36 -27.40
N LYS A 60 11.54 10.90 -27.04
CA LYS A 60 12.51 11.70 -26.29
C LYS A 60 13.24 12.66 -27.22
N THR A 61 13.36 13.93 -26.81
CA THR A 61 14.17 14.94 -27.51
C THR A 61 15.41 15.28 -26.68
N ALA A 62 16.58 15.26 -27.31
CA ALA A 62 17.82 15.70 -26.67
C ALA A 62 17.87 17.23 -26.58
N LEU A 63 18.19 17.76 -25.41
CA LEU A 63 18.40 19.18 -25.18
C LEU A 63 19.86 19.42 -24.80
N SER A 64 20.41 20.57 -25.22
CA SER A 64 21.69 21.04 -24.71
C SER A 64 21.47 21.64 -23.32
N CYS A 65 22.05 21.00 -22.30
CA CYS A 65 21.80 21.35 -20.90
C CYS A 65 22.92 22.22 -20.33
N LYS A 66 22.58 23.03 -19.32
CA LYS A 66 23.56 23.66 -18.42
C LYS A 66 24.27 22.57 -17.57
N PRO A 67 25.43 22.88 -16.95
CA PRO A 67 26.10 21.95 -16.05
C PRO A 67 25.14 21.39 -15.00
N VAL A 68 25.09 20.06 -14.89
CA VAL A 68 24.24 19.35 -13.93
C VAL A 68 24.95 19.28 -12.58
N ILE A 69 24.30 19.73 -11.52
CA ILE A 69 24.81 19.60 -10.16
C ILE A 69 24.54 18.18 -9.69
N VAL A 70 25.59 17.50 -9.23
CA VAL A 70 25.55 16.11 -8.78
C VAL A 70 26.05 15.98 -7.35
N TYR A 71 25.57 14.96 -6.65
CA TYR A 71 26.14 14.57 -5.36
C TYR A 71 27.50 13.90 -5.54
N GLU A 72 28.35 14.01 -4.52
CA GLU A 72 29.63 13.32 -4.47
C GLU A 72 29.48 11.79 -4.53
N GLN A 73 30.55 11.08 -4.94
CA GLN A 73 30.53 9.63 -5.08
C GLN A 73 30.19 8.91 -3.76
N ALA A 74 30.53 9.51 -2.61
CA ALA A 74 30.16 9.01 -1.28
C ALA A 74 28.64 8.84 -1.12
N ALA A 75 27.83 9.65 -1.81
CA ALA A 75 26.37 9.53 -1.76
C ALA A 75 25.88 8.16 -2.26
N LYS A 76 26.57 7.54 -3.21
CA LYS A 76 26.19 6.20 -3.71
C LYS A 76 26.32 5.12 -2.65
N GLN A 77 27.36 5.22 -1.82
CA GLN A 77 27.61 4.30 -0.72
C GLN A 77 26.62 4.55 0.42
N ASN A 78 26.39 5.82 0.76
CA ASN A 78 25.43 6.20 1.80
C ASN A 78 23.99 5.79 1.47
N LEU A 79 23.62 5.80 0.19
CA LEU A 79 22.31 5.35 -0.29
C LEU A 79 22.21 3.83 -0.47
N ASP A 80 23.31 3.10 -0.29
CA ASP A 80 23.40 1.65 -0.51
C ASP A 80 22.88 1.25 -1.90
N LEU A 81 23.33 1.96 -2.95
CA LEU A 81 22.92 1.68 -4.33
C LEU A 81 23.49 0.33 -4.81
N PRO A 82 22.94 -0.31 -5.85
CA PRO A 82 23.49 -1.56 -6.37
C PRO A 82 24.99 -1.45 -6.74
N PRO A 83 25.81 -2.50 -6.56
CA PRO A 83 27.24 -2.45 -6.86
C PRO A 83 27.56 -2.01 -8.30
N SER A 84 26.68 -2.35 -9.25
CA SER A 84 26.77 -1.93 -10.66
C SER A 84 26.67 -0.41 -10.86
N VAL A 85 26.04 0.31 -9.94
CA VAL A 85 25.95 1.78 -9.95
C VAL A 85 27.07 2.41 -9.13
N GLN A 86 27.46 1.77 -8.01
CA GLN A 86 28.53 2.27 -7.15
C GLN A 86 29.90 2.25 -7.86
N ALA A 87 30.20 1.18 -8.60
CA ALA A 87 31.47 1.00 -9.30
C ALA A 87 31.60 1.82 -10.59
N ASP A 88 30.48 2.28 -11.15
CA ASP A 88 30.44 3.02 -12.41
C ASP A 88 30.72 4.51 -12.18
N ALA A 89 31.86 5.00 -12.65
CA ALA A 89 32.27 6.40 -12.51
C ALA A 89 31.41 7.38 -13.32
N GLU A 90 30.74 6.92 -14.39
CA GLU A 90 29.92 7.76 -15.28
C GLU A 90 28.50 7.95 -14.76
N LYS A 91 28.09 7.19 -13.74
CA LYS A 91 26.79 7.34 -13.09
C LYS A 91 26.91 8.30 -11.93
N HIS A 92 26.03 9.29 -11.84
CA HIS A 92 26.01 10.26 -10.76
C HIS A 92 24.61 10.36 -10.15
N VAL A 93 24.53 10.53 -8.83
CA VAL A 93 23.25 10.82 -8.18
C VAL A 93 22.95 12.30 -8.38
N THR A 94 21.81 12.61 -8.99
CA THR A 94 21.37 14.00 -9.20
C THR A 94 20.32 14.43 -8.19
N SER A 95 19.49 13.49 -7.76
CA SER A 95 18.46 13.72 -6.75
C SER A 95 18.23 12.47 -5.94
N SER A 96 17.94 12.64 -4.65
CA SER A 96 17.42 11.59 -3.79
C SER A 96 16.35 12.20 -2.90
N SER A 97 15.20 11.55 -2.81
CA SER A 97 14.05 12.05 -2.07
C SER A 97 13.35 10.91 -1.38
N LYS A 98 13.01 11.12 -0.11
CA LYS A 98 12.12 10.22 0.63
C LYS A 98 10.69 10.63 0.33
N VAL A 99 9.91 9.70 -0.17
CA VAL A 99 8.47 9.88 -0.38
C VAL A 99 7.78 9.43 0.90
N ASN A 100 7.04 10.35 1.51
CA ASN A 100 6.23 10.00 2.67
C ASN A 100 5.20 8.94 2.26
N PRO A 101 5.06 7.88 3.06
CA PRO A 101 4.18 6.78 2.72
C PRO A 101 2.72 7.21 2.68
N ASP A 102 2.01 6.78 1.65
CA ASP A 102 0.56 6.52 1.76
C ASP A 102 0.33 5.13 2.42
N LEU A 103 1.24 4.17 2.15
CA LEU A 103 1.21 2.82 2.71
C LEU A 103 2.57 2.36 3.27
N HIS A 104 3.67 2.61 2.56
CA HIS A 104 5.01 2.18 3.00
C HIS A 104 6.08 3.17 2.54
N PRO A 105 7.05 3.52 3.40
CA PRO A 105 8.03 4.54 3.05
C PRO A 105 8.90 4.06 1.90
N GLN A 106 9.25 5.00 1.01
CA GLN A 106 10.06 4.73 -0.16
C GLN A 106 11.07 5.83 -0.37
N THR A 107 12.27 5.46 -0.83
CA THR A 107 13.27 6.40 -1.31
C THR A 107 13.36 6.29 -2.83
N VAL A 108 13.30 7.44 -3.49
CA VAL A 108 13.49 7.56 -4.93
C VAL A 108 14.83 8.25 -5.16
N THR A 109 15.69 7.63 -5.95
CA THR A 109 17.00 8.18 -6.32
C THR A 109 17.09 8.25 -7.83
N THR A 110 17.40 9.44 -8.36
CA THR A 110 17.65 9.64 -9.78
C THR A 110 19.14 9.58 -10.06
N ILE A 111 19.51 8.73 -11.00
CA ILE A 111 20.86 8.53 -11.48
C ILE A 111 20.95 9.15 -12.88
N TYR A 112 21.97 9.96 -13.10
CA TYR A 112 22.34 10.51 -14.39
C TYR A 112 23.55 9.76 -14.93
N ASN A 113 23.53 9.37 -16.21
CA ASN A 113 24.67 8.82 -16.91
C ASN A 113 25.30 9.91 -17.78
N ASP A 114 26.55 10.28 -17.48
CA ASP A 114 27.22 11.39 -18.15
C ASP A 114 27.54 11.12 -19.62
N LYS A 115 27.83 9.86 -19.96
CA LYS A 115 28.16 9.45 -21.33
C LYS A 115 26.96 9.49 -22.27
N THR A 116 25.78 9.09 -21.80
CA THR A 116 24.57 9.00 -22.63
C THR A 116 23.62 10.17 -22.45
N GLY A 117 23.82 10.99 -21.41
CA GLY A 117 22.89 12.03 -21.00
C GLY A 117 21.56 11.50 -20.44
N GLN A 118 21.44 10.19 -20.21
CA GLN A 118 20.21 9.57 -19.76
C GLN A 118 20.04 9.66 -18.25
N THR A 119 18.79 9.80 -17.80
CA THR A 119 18.42 9.69 -16.40
C THR A 119 17.58 8.44 -16.16
N GLU A 120 17.86 7.77 -15.05
CA GLU A 120 17.14 6.60 -14.57
C GLU A 120 16.71 6.86 -13.13
N ALA A 121 15.44 6.63 -12.82
CA ALA A 121 14.97 6.67 -11.45
C ALA A 121 15.01 5.25 -10.86
N MET A 122 15.55 5.13 -9.67
CA MET A 122 15.59 3.92 -8.87
C MET A 122 14.68 4.13 -7.66
N ILE A 123 13.89 3.11 -7.34
CA ILE A 123 13.02 3.11 -6.16
C ILE A 123 13.47 2.02 -5.20
N ARG A 124 13.40 2.32 -3.90
CA ARG A 124 13.61 1.35 -2.83
C ARG A 124 12.49 1.49 -1.81
N ARG A 125 11.91 0.36 -1.43
CA ARG A 125 10.97 0.27 -0.31
C ARG A 125 11.78 0.26 1.00
N ASP A 126 11.64 1.29 1.84
CA ASP A 126 12.41 1.43 3.08
C ASP A 126 11.68 0.77 4.25
N PRO A 127 12.35 0.14 5.22
CA PRO A 127 11.65 -0.52 6.33
C PRO A 127 10.74 0.45 7.10
N TYR A 128 9.62 -0.08 7.62
CA TYR A 128 8.76 0.70 8.51
C TYR A 128 9.55 1.26 9.70
N PRO A 129 9.22 2.49 10.13
CA PRO A 129 9.86 3.08 11.30
C PRO A 129 9.62 2.20 12.53
N TRP A 130 10.61 2.15 13.42
CA TRP A 130 10.46 1.43 14.69
C TRP A 130 9.35 2.02 15.55
N LEU A 131 9.25 3.35 15.56
CA LEU A 131 8.19 4.10 16.19
C LEU A 131 7.97 5.37 15.37
N ALA A 132 6.73 5.65 15.00
CA ALA A 132 6.34 6.90 14.37
C ALA A 132 5.00 7.37 14.93
N ALA A 133 4.86 8.69 15.09
CA ALA A 133 3.59 9.34 15.33
C ALA A 133 3.08 9.82 13.97
N GLU A 134 2.25 9.01 13.33
CA GLU A 134 1.60 9.33 12.07
C GLU A 134 0.11 9.43 12.33
N GLN A 135 -0.48 10.56 11.98
CA GLN A 135 -1.92 10.78 12.11
C GLN A 135 -2.56 10.44 10.76
N THR A 136 -3.14 9.26 10.67
CA THR A 136 -3.92 8.85 9.49
C THR A 136 -5.33 8.47 9.91
N GLY A 137 -6.31 8.79 9.07
CA GLY A 137 -7.71 8.56 9.38
C GLY A 137 -8.43 7.90 8.21
N GLU A 138 -9.39 7.04 8.53
CA GLU A 138 -10.28 6.41 7.56
C GLU A 138 -11.73 6.63 7.98
N VAL A 139 -12.58 6.94 7.00
CA VAL A 139 -14.04 6.97 7.17
C VAL A 139 -14.62 5.88 6.27
N TRP A 140 -15.38 4.97 6.87
CA TRP A 140 -16.02 3.86 6.19
C TRP A 140 -17.53 3.96 6.30
N VAL A 141 -18.21 3.81 5.17
CA VAL A 141 -19.67 3.68 5.11
C VAL A 141 -19.99 2.30 4.57
N GLY A 142 -20.83 1.57 5.28
CA GLY A 142 -21.28 0.25 4.87
C GLY A 142 -22.77 0.07 5.02
N TYR A 143 -23.25 -0.98 4.37
CA TYR A 143 -24.62 -1.44 4.48
C TYR A 143 -24.62 -2.96 4.45
N GLY A 144 -25.31 -3.57 5.41
CA GLY A 144 -25.29 -5.01 5.60
C GLY A 144 -26.52 -5.52 6.32
N VAL A 145 -26.43 -6.77 6.77
CA VAL A 145 -27.50 -7.45 7.51
C VAL A 145 -26.94 -7.86 8.86
N LYS A 146 -27.63 -7.47 9.94
CA LYS A 146 -27.31 -7.87 11.31
C LYS A 146 -28.01 -9.19 11.65
N ASN A 147 -27.53 -9.88 12.68
CA ASN A 147 -28.21 -11.07 13.21
C ASN A 147 -29.70 -10.74 13.48
N GLY A 148 -30.60 -11.52 12.88
CA GLY A 148 -32.05 -11.26 12.87
C GLY A 148 -32.61 -10.70 11.55
N GLY A 149 -31.81 -10.63 10.48
CA GLY A 149 -32.29 -10.24 9.14
C GLY A 149 -32.53 -8.75 8.93
N GLY A 150 -32.33 -7.94 9.98
CA GLY A 150 -32.41 -6.49 9.92
C GLY A 150 -31.29 -5.90 9.06
N ARG A 151 -31.67 -5.09 8.07
CA ARG A 151 -30.73 -4.30 7.28
C ARG A 151 -30.19 -3.16 8.13
N VAL A 152 -28.88 -2.96 8.11
CA VAL A 152 -28.20 -1.94 8.92
C VAL A 152 -27.17 -1.20 8.07
N GLY A 153 -27.23 0.13 8.08
CA GLY A 153 -26.15 0.98 7.63
C GLY A 153 -25.16 1.20 8.77
N LEU A 154 -23.87 1.27 8.46
CA LEU A 154 -22.80 1.53 9.42
C LEU A 154 -21.97 2.72 8.91
N LEU A 155 -21.72 3.69 9.78
CA LEU A 155 -20.69 4.71 9.58
C LEU A 155 -19.60 4.45 10.62
N SER A 156 -18.37 4.24 10.18
CA SER A 156 -17.20 4.02 11.03
C SER A 156 -16.13 5.06 10.74
N VAL A 157 -15.46 5.52 11.77
CA VAL A 157 -14.30 6.41 11.69
C VAL A 157 -13.19 5.76 12.49
N THR A 158 -12.00 5.69 11.92
CA THR A 158 -10.79 5.21 12.60
C THR A 158 -9.71 6.27 12.47
N GLU A 159 -9.02 6.56 13.56
CA GLU A 159 -7.89 7.47 13.59
C GLU A 159 -6.69 6.75 14.21
N GLU A 160 -5.65 6.58 13.42
CA GLU A 160 -4.37 6.02 13.82
C GLU A 160 -3.48 7.13 14.36
N LEU A 161 -2.86 6.89 15.51
CA LEU A 161 -2.07 7.87 16.23
C LEU A 161 -0.60 7.47 16.31
N ILE A 162 -0.34 6.17 16.42
CA ILE A 162 0.99 5.62 16.68
C ILE A 162 1.20 4.39 15.79
N GLN A 163 2.37 4.31 15.19
CA GLN A 163 2.83 3.16 14.43
C GLN A 163 4.09 2.56 15.07
N VAL A 164 4.11 1.24 15.19
CA VAL A 164 5.27 0.44 15.59
C VAL A 164 5.51 -0.60 14.51
N LYS A 165 6.48 -0.36 13.63
CA LYS A 165 6.68 -1.15 12.40
C LYS A 165 5.40 -1.24 11.56
N ALA A 166 4.89 -2.44 11.31
CA ALA A 166 3.68 -2.68 10.53
C ALA A 166 2.39 -2.63 11.38
N LEU A 167 2.51 -2.39 12.69
CA LEU A 167 1.37 -2.28 13.59
C LEU A 167 0.97 -0.82 13.75
N HIS A 168 -0.32 -0.56 13.57
CA HIS A 168 -0.94 0.74 13.67
C HIS A 168 -1.90 0.71 14.86
N PHE A 169 -1.76 1.66 15.77
CA PHE A 169 -2.60 1.79 16.95
C PHE A 169 -3.43 3.05 16.83
N GLY A 170 -4.72 2.92 17.12
CA GLY A 170 -5.67 4.00 16.91
C GLY A 170 -6.91 3.88 17.76
N VAL A 171 -7.74 4.90 17.65
CA VAL A 171 -9.10 4.93 18.17
C VAL A 171 -10.07 4.72 17.01
N SER A 172 -11.19 4.06 17.28
CA SER A 172 -12.26 3.92 16.31
C SER A 172 -13.60 4.15 16.96
N GLY A 173 -14.53 4.69 16.18
CA GLY A 173 -15.91 4.91 16.56
C GLY A 173 -16.83 4.53 15.41
N SER A 174 -17.94 3.90 15.71
CA SER A 174 -18.95 3.61 14.68
C SER A 174 -20.36 3.77 15.20
N VAL A 175 -21.26 4.15 14.29
CA VAL A 175 -22.68 4.30 14.54
C VAL A 175 -23.46 3.57 13.45
N SER A 176 -24.49 2.86 13.87
CA SER A 176 -25.34 2.08 13.00
C SER A 176 -26.74 2.70 12.89
N THR A 177 -27.44 2.45 11.78
CA THR A 177 -28.82 2.94 11.56
C THR A 177 -29.85 2.33 12.51
N ASP A 178 -29.51 1.23 13.17
CA ASP A 178 -30.33 0.61 14.23
C ASP A 178 -30.10 1.24 15.62
N GLY A 179 -29.27 2.30 15.70
CA GLY A 179 -28.96 3.01 16.94
C GLY A 179 -27.80 2.42 17.74
N SER A 180 -27.15 1.34 17.29
CA SER A 180 -25.97 0.82 18.00
C SER A 180 -24.77 1.74 17.82
N LEU A 181 -24.03 1.99 18.91
CA LEU A 181 -22.81 2.79 18.93
C LEU A 181 -21.64 1.95 19.45
N PHE A 182 -20.47 2.15 18.85
CA PHE A 182 -19.21 1.57 19.29
C PHE A 182 -18.15 2.66 19.36
N ALA A 183 -17.31 2.61 20.40
CA ALA A 183 -16.11 3.42 20.51
C ALA A 183 -15.05 2.55 21.19
N GLY A 184 -13.82 2.58 20.68
CA GLY A 184 -12.75 1.73 21.19
C GLY A 184 -11.37 2.17 20.73
N VAL A 185 -10.37 1.43 21.22
CA VAL A 185 -9.00 1.45 20.72
C VAL A 185 -8.72 0.13 20.01
N GLY A 186 -7.89 0.17 18.99
CA GLY A 186 -7.56 -0.99 18.18
C GLY A 186 -6.11 -1.01 17.75
N ALA A 187 -5.67 -2.19 17.31
CA ALA A 187 -4.41 -2.38 16.63
C ALA A 187 -4.69 -3.04 15.27
N GLY A 188 -4.16 -2.47 14.20
CA GLY A 188 -4.21 -3.00 12.83
C GLY A 188 -2.82 -3.42 12.37
N TYR A 189 -2.75 -4.43 11.50
CA TYR A 189 -1.51 -4.83 10.83
C TYR A 189 -1.63 -4.56 9.33
N ARG A 190 -0.68 -3.80 8.75
CA ARG A 190 -0.65 -3.44 7.33
C ARG A 190 0.59 -4.01 6.64
N TRP A 191 0.41 -4.66 5.48
CA TRP A 191 1.48 -5.33 4.72
C TRP A 191 1.64 -4.81 3.29
#